data_AF-A0A6I4MFE2-F1
#
_entry.id   AF-A0A6I4MFE2-F1
#
_cell.length_a   1.000
_cell.length_b   1.000
_cell.length_c   1.000
_cell.angle_alpha   90.00
_cell.angle_beta   90.00
_cell.angle_gamma   90.00
#
_symmetry.space_group_name_H-M   'P 1'
#
loop_
_entity.id
_entity.type
_entity.pdbx_description
1 polymer ?
#
loop_
_entity_poly.entity_id
_entity_poly.type
_entity_poly.pdbx_seq_one_letter_code
_entity_poly.pdbx_strand_id
1 'polypeptide(L)'
;MSGHRSLPPATEALIAEALGEALSPITDDITGLTCLADGADTLFARAVLAQGGQIEVIVPAEHYLAGLPGEHHAEYRKLLAQATQVHRMPFTESTSEAHMAASQHMLTLADELWAVWDGQPARGYGGTADVVQAARDFNKPVRTIWPSGAARG
;
A
#
# COMPACT_ATOMS: atom_id res chain seq x y z
N MET A 1 -4.32 1.00 -0.44
CA MET A 1 -3.69 1.00 0.90
C MET A 1 -2.51 1.96 0.90
N SER A 2 -1.97 2.35 2.07
CA SER A 2 -0.70 3.07 2.19
C SER A 2 0.05 2.61 3.44
N GLY A 3 1.38 2.62 3.44
CA GLY A 3 2.11 2.20 4.64
C GLY A 3 3.60 2.45 4.64
N HIS A 4 4.23 2.22 5.80
CA HIS A 4 5.67 2.34 5.95
C HIS A 4 6.42 1.30 5.11
N ARG A 5 7.51 1.75 4.48
CA ARG A 5 8.50 0.90 3.80
C ARG A 5 9.54 0.40 4.79
N SER A 6 10.25 -0.67 4.43
CA SER A 6 11.41 -1.19 5.20
C SER A 6 11.10 -1.44 6.69
N LEU A 7 9.98 -2.11 6.98
CA LEU A 7 9.60 -2.48 8.34
C LEU A 7 10.56 -3.55 8.90
N PRO A 8 10.87 -3.54 10.20
CA PRO A 8 11.63 -4.63 10.81
C PRO A 8 10.92 -5.98 10.62
N PRO A 9 11.62 -7.11 10.40
CA PRO A 9 10.99 -8.41 10.12
C PRO A 9 9.94 -8.84 11.17
N ALA A 10 10.19 -8.55 12.45
CA ALA A 10 9.22 -8.81 13.52
C ALA A 10 7.95 -7.97 13.37
N THR A 11 8.07 -6.72 12.91
CA THR A 11 6.92 -5.86 12.62
C THR A 11 6.19 -6.31 11.35
N GLU A 12 6.90 -6.76 10.32
CA GLU A 12 6.27 -7.32 9.12
C GLU A 12 5.38 -8.51 9.44
N ALA A 13 5.84 -9.41 10.31
CA ALA A 13 5.05 -10.57 10.75
C ALA A 13 3.76 -10.14 11.48
N LEU A 14 3.87 -9.20 12.42
CA LEU A 14 2.71 -8.66 13.15
C LEU A 14 1.72 -7.95 12.21
N ILE A 15 2.23 -7.17 11.24
CA ILE A 15 1.40 -6.49 10.25
C ILE A 15 0.69 -7.51 9.35
N ALA A 16 1.39 -8.55 8.88
CA ALA A 16 0.80 -9.58 8.05
C ALA A 16 -0.35 -10.30 8.77
N GLU A 17 -0.17 -10.64 10.05
CA GLU A 17 -1.21 -11.22 10.89
C GLU A 17 -2.40 -10.27 11.05
N ALA A 18 -2.15 -9.02 11.44
CA ALA A 18 -3.20 -8.01 11.62
C ALA A 18 -3.98 -7.71 10.32
N LEU A 19 -3.30 -7.75 9.17
CA LEU A 19 -3.95 -7.62 7.85
C LEU A 19 -4.85 -8.82 7.56
N GLY A 20 -4.36 -10.04 7.83
CA GLY A 20 -5.15 -11.27 7.68
C GLY A 20 -6.40 -11.27 8.57
N GLU A 21 -6.25 -10.92 9.85
CA GLU A 21 -7.36 -10.80 10.79
C GLU A 21 -8.39 -9.77 10.33
N ALA A 22 -7.92 -8.59 9.89
CA ALA A 22 -8.81 -7.53 9.43
C ALA A 22 -9.52 -7.88 8.12
N LEU A 23 -8.92 -8.70 7.25
CA LEU A 23 -9.53 -9.19 6.00
C LEU A 23 -10.45 -10.40 6.23
N SER A 24 -10.25 -11.17 7.29
CA SER A 24 -11.02 -12.39 7.58
C SER A 24 -12.54 -12.25 7.64
N PRO A 25 -13.14 -11.17 8.18
CA PRO A 25 -14.59 -11.02 8.21
C PRO A 25 -15.18 -10.56 6.87
N ILE A 26 -14.34 -10.16 5.91
CA ILE A 26 -14.81 -9.65 4.62
C ILE A 26 -15.00 -10.85 3.70
N THR A 27 -16.25 -11.12 3.34
CA THR A 27 -16.67 -12.32 2.59
C THR A 27 -17.03 -12.03 1.12
N ASP A 28 -16.94 -10.76 0.72
CA ASP A 28 -17.25 -10.26 -0.62
C ASP A 28 -16.04 -10.31 -1.55
N ASP A 29 -16.24 -10.03 -2.86
CA ASP A 29 -15.18 -9.85 -3.86
C ASP A 29 -14.32 -8.60 -3.53
N ILE A 30 -13.31 -8.77 -2.68
CA ILE A 30 -12.38 -7.70 -2.29
C ILE A 30 -11.42 -7.41 -3.44
N THR A 31 -11.29 -6.14 -3.79
CA THR A 31 -10.21 -5.64 -4.66
C THR A 31 -9.26 -4.75 -3.86
N GLY A 32 -8.01 -5.20 -3.72
CA GLY A 32 -6.94 -4.46 -3.06
C GLY A 32 -6.21 -3.51 -4.00
N LEU A 33 -6.34 -2.19 -3.78
CA LEU A 33 -5.58 -1.17 -4.50
C LEU A 33 -4.22 -0.90 -3.83
N THR A 34 -3.13 -0.94 -4.58
CA THR A 34 -1.75 -0.85 -4.03
C THR A 34 -0.75 -0.26 -5.03
N CYS A 35 0.32 0.37 -4.55
CA CYS A 35 1.45 0.78 -5.40
C CYS A 35 2.56 -0.28 -5.46
N LEU A 36 2.43 -1.38 -4.69
CA LEU A 36 3.41 -2.46 -4.56
C LEU A 36 4.80 -2.01 -4.06
N ALA A 37 4.86 -0.98 -3.23
CA ALA A 37 6.08 -0.65 -2.51
C ALA A 37 6.61 -1.85 -1.68
N ASP A 38 7.91 -1.84 -1.36
CA ASP A 38 8.46 -2.79 -0.39
C ASP A 38 7.84 -2.57 1.01
N GLY A 39 7.58 -3.65 1.74
CA GLY A 39 6.93 -3.60 3.05
C GLY A 39 5.40 -3.67 2.97
N ALA A 40 4.71 -2.67 3.56
CA ALA A 40 3.27 -2.73 3.81
C ALA A 40 2.41 -3.01 2.57
N ASP A 41 2.70 -2.38 1.44
CA ASP A 41 1.99 -2.58 0.17
C ASP A 41 2.03 -4.04 -0.30
N THR A 42 3.19 -4.67 -0.16
CA THR A 42 3.43 -6.05 -0.54
C THR A 42 2.75 -7.03 0.42
N LEU A 43 2.81 -6.76 1.73
CA LEU A 43 2.10 -7.56 2.74
C LEU A 43 0.58 -7.52 2.52
N PHE A 44 0.04 -6.33 2.24
CA PHE A 44 -1.38 -6.17 1.93
C PHE A 44 -1.78 -6.90 0.66
N ALA A 45 -1.04 -6.74 -0.44
CA ALA A 45 -1.35 -7.42 -1.69
C ALA A 45 -1.38 -8.94 -1.53
N ARG A 46 -0.41 -9.50 -0.79
CA ARG A 46 -0.37 -10.94 -0.48
C ARG A 46 -1.55 -11.37 0.39
N ALA A 47 -1.91 -10.58 1.40
CA ALA A 47 -3.03 -10.92 2.28
C ALA A 47 -4.37 -10.93 1.53
N VAL A 48 -4.59 -9.96 0.63
CA VAL A 48 -5.80 -9.93 -0.22
C VAL A 48 -5.86 -11.16 -1.13
N LEU A 49 -4.77 -11.47 -1.83
CA LEU A 49 -4.71 -12.65 -2.72
C LEU A 49 -4.88 -13.98 -1.95
N ALA A 50 -4.32 -14.09 -0.75
CA ALA A 50 -4.44 -15.29 0.08
C ALA A 50 -5.89 -15.58 0.52
N GLN A 51 -6.71 -14.53 0.61
CA GLN A 51 -8.15 -14.62 0.91
C GLN A 51 -9.01 -14.86 -0.33
N GLY A 52 -8.40 -15.03 -1.52
CA GLY A 52 -9.09 -15.22 -2.78
C GLY A 52 -9.57 -13.92 -3.44
N GLY A 53 -9.17 -12.75 -2.90
CA GLY A 53 -9.47 -11.45 -3.50
C GLY A 53 -8.59 -11.14 -4.72
N GLN A 54 -8.81 -9.97 -5.29
CA GLN A 54 -8.10 -9.45 -6.46
C GLN A 54 -7.26 -8.24 -6.08
N ILE A 55 -6.27 -7.89 -6.89
CA ILE A 55 -5.50 -6.66 -6.71
C ILE A 55 -5.49 -5.82 -7.98
N GLU A 56 -5.54 -4.51 -7.79
CA GLU A 56 -5.29 -3.52 -8.82
C GLU A 56 -4.07 -2.70 -8.43
N VAL A 57 -3.20 -2.45 -9.40
CA VAL A 57 -1.91 -1.82 -9.14
C VAL A 57 -1.88 -0.43 -9.75
N ILE A 58 -1.55 0.57 -8.93
CA ILE A 58 -1.28 1.92 -9.39
C ILE A 58 0.23 2.06 -9.48
N VAL A 59 0.76 2.24 -10.69
CA VAL A 59 2.19 2.46 -10.94
C VAL A 59 2.47 3.96 -10.92
N PRO A 60 3.19 4.49 -9.90
CA PRO A 60 3.36 5.94 -9.74
C PRO A 60 4.17 6.61 -10.84
N ALA A 61 5.12 5.90 -11.45
CA ALA A 61 5.98 6.43 -12.50
C ALA A 61 6.58 5.29 -13.36
N GLU A 62 7.03 5.62 -14.56
CA GLU A 62 7.72 4.68 -15.47
C GLU A 62 8.95 4.05 -14.81
N HIS A 63 9.79 4.87 -14.15
CA HIS A 63 10.99 4.43 -13.45
C HIS A 63 10.72 3.96 -12.01
N TYR A 64 9.47 3.69 -11.62
CA TYR A 64 9.11 3.33 -10.24
C TYR A 64 9.87 2.10 -9.74
N LEU A 65 9.90 1.02 -10.53
CA LEU A 65 10.59 -0.22 -10.16
C LEU A 65 12.08 0.01 -9.89
N ALA A 66 12.74 0.89 -10.64
CA ALA A 66 14.16 1.20 -10.43
C ALA A 66 14.42 1.90 -9.09
N GLY A 67 13.41 2.55 -8.50
CA GLY A 67 13.48 3.16 -7.16
C GLY A 67 13.15 2.21 -6.00
N LEU A 68 12.82 0.95 -6.29
CA LEU A 68 12.60 -0.09 -5.26
C LEU A 68 13.89 -0.88 -5.00
N PRO A 69 14.07 -1.45 -3.79
CA PRO A 69 15.21 -2.33 -3.49
C PRO A 69 15.32 -3.48 -4.49
N GLY A 70 16.53 -3.80 -4.94
CA GLY A 70 16.75 -4.78 -6.01
C GLY A 70 16.20 -6.18 -5.66
N GLU A 71 16.28 -6.57 -4.39
CA GLU A 71 15.73 -7.80 -3.85
C GLU A 71 14.19 -7.88 -3.95
N HIS A 72 13.50 -6.73 -3.99
CA HIS A 72 12.04 -6.65 -4.11
C HIS A 72 11.55 -6.76 -5.56
N HIS A 73 12.42 -6.59 -6.56
CA HIS A 73 11.99 -6.54 -7.96
C HIS A 73 11.30 -7.82 -8.44
N ALA A 74 11.73 -8.98 -7.95
CA ALA A 74 11.12 -10.26 -8.32
C ALA A 74 9.68 -10.36 -7.78
N GLU A 75 9.47 -9.99 -6.50
CA GLU A 75 8.15 -10.02 -5.87
C GLU A 75 7.23 -8.96 -6.48
N TYR A 76 7.73 -7.75 -6.74
CA TYR A 76 6.98 -6.72 -7.45
C TYR A 76 6.45 -7.23 -8.80
N ARG A 77 7.30 -7.82 -9.64
CA ARG A 77 6.88 -8.35 -10.97
C ARG A 77 5.86 -9.46 -10.83
N LYS A 78 6.04 -10.36 -9.85
CA LYS A 78 5.11 -11.47 -9.57
C LYS A 78 3.74 -10.97 -9.14
N LEU A 79 3.67 -9.97 -8.26
CA LEU A 79 2.40 -9.38 -7.83
C LEU A 79 1.76 -8.57 -8.95
N LEU A 80 2.53 -7.77 -9.69
CA LEU A 80 2.03 -7.02 -10.84
C LEU A 80 1.41 -7.94 -11.91
N ALA A 81 1.99 -9.12 -12.15
CA ALA A 81 1.46 -10.09 -13.10
C ALA A 81 0.13 -10.73 -12.65
N GLN A 82 -0.22 -10.65 -11.37
CA GLN A 82 -1.49 -11.14 -10.82
C GLN A 82 -2.56 -10.03 -10.75
N ALA A 83 -2.19 -8.78 -11.07
CA ALA A 83 -3.13 -7.67 -11.02
C ALA A 83 -4.20 -7.78 -12.11
N THR A 84 -5.46 -7.56 -11.73
CA THR A 84 -6.58 -7.54 -12.68
C THR A 84 -6.61 -6.25 -13.49
N GLN A 85 -6.07 -5.16 -12.94
CA GLN A 85 -5.88 -3.88 -13.62
C GLN A 85 -4.59 -3.19 -13.18
N VAL A 86 -3.97 -2.46 -14.12
CA VAL A 86 -2.78 -1.65 -13.87
C VAL A 86 -3.03 -0.21 -14.33
N HIS A 87 -3.08 0.71 -13.38
CA HIS A 87 -3.23 2.15 -13.60
C HIS A 87 -1.86 2.79 -13.67
N ARG A 88 -1.49 3.40 -14.80
CA ARG A 88 -0.17 4.04 -14.96
C ARG A 88 -0.31 5.55 -14.90
N MET A 89 0.33 6.16 -13.92
CA MET A 89 0.35 7.61 -13.78
C MET A 89 1.28 8.25 -14.83
N PRO A 90 1.02 9.48 -15.29
CA PRO A 90 1.76 10.13 -16.37
C PRO A 90 3.07 10.77 -15.88
N PHE A 91 3.88 10.02 -15.12
CA PHE A 91 5.19 10.46 -14.62
C PHE A 91 6.28 9.51 -15.10
N THR A 92 7.42 10.07 -15.53
CA THR A 92 8.60 9.26 -15.85
C THR A 92 9.40 8.97 -14.58
N GLU A 93 9.62 10.00 -13.75
CA GLU A 93 10.44 9.90 -12.53
C GLU A 93 9.62 9.57 -11.28
N SER A 94 10.19 8.74 -10.42
CA SER A 94 9.58 8.24 -9.17
C SER A 94 9.73 9.24 -8.02
N THR A 95 9.22 10.46 -8.21
CA THR A 95 9.33 11.54 -7.21
C THR A 95 8.23 11.44 -6.14
N SER A 96 8.38 12.19 -5.03
CA SER A 96 7.34 12.32 -4.00
C SER A 96 6.00 12.78 -4.57
N GLU A 97 6.01 13.67 -5.56
CA GLU A 97 4.80 14.16 -6.24
C GLU A 97 4.13 13.05 -7.05
N ALA A 98 4.92 12.22 -7.75
CA ALA A 98 4.40 11.07 -8.49
C ALA A 98 3.74 10.06 -7.53
N HIS A 99 4.35 9.80 -6.37
CA HIS A 99 3.82 8.89 -5.34
C HIS A 99 2.54 9.43 -4.72
N MET A 100 2.49 10.74 -4.44
CA MET A 100 1.28 11.38 -3.91
C MET A 100 0.16 11.38 -4.94
N ALA A 101 0.45 11.70 -6.21
CA ALA A 101 -0.54 11.68 -7.28
C ALA A 101 -1.13 10.27 -7.49
N ALA A 102 -0.29 9.23 -7.42
CA ALA A 102 -0.73 7.85 -7.45
C ALA A 102 -1.64 7.50 -6.26
N SER A 103 -1.27 7.96 -5.07
CA SER A 103 -2.05 7.76 -3.85
C SER A 103 -3.41 8.47 -3.92
N GLN A 104 -3.46 9.69 -4.44
CA GLN A 104 -4.72 10.42 -4.67
C GLN A 104 -5.58 9.71 -5.73
N HIS A 105 -4.99 9.25 -6.82
CA HIS A 105 -5.72 8.47 -7.83
C HIS A 105 -6.32 7.19 -7.24
N MET A 106 -5.53 6.44 -6.46
CA MET A 106 -6.01 5.28 -5.72
C MET A 106 -7.18 5.64 -4.78
N LEU A 107 -7.11 6.76 -4.06
CA LEU A 107 -8.20 7.22 -3.18
C LEU A 107 -9.48 7.58 -3.96
N THR A 108 -9.38 7.98 -5.22
CA THR A 108 -10.57 8.22 -6.06
C THR A 108 -11.33 6.93 -6.38
N LEU A 109 -10.61 5.79 -6.43
CA LEU A 109 -11.15 4.47 -6.75
C LEU A 109 -11.56 3.69 -5.49
N ALA A 110 -10.86 3.90 -4.36
CA ALA A 110 -11.03 3.12 -3.15
C ALA A 110 -12.30 3.50 -2.36
N ASP A 111 -12.95 2.51 -1.77
CA ASP A 111 -14.05 2.73 -0.80
C ASP A 111 -13.53 3.15 0.59
N GLU A 112 -12.41 2.57 1.03
CA GLU A 112 -11.73 2.91 2.28
C GLU A 112 -10.19 2.83 2.13
N LEU A 113 -9.48 3.58 2.96
CA LEU A 113 -8.02 3.52 3.05
C LEU A 113 -7.59 2.62 4.21
N TRP A 114 -6.82 1.59 3.90
CA TRP A 114 -6.04 0.84 4.89
C TRP A 114 -4.66 1.47 5.02
N ALA A 115 -4.34 1.98 6.22
CA ALA A 115 -3.10 2.68 6.52
C ALA A 115 -2.26 1.87 7.53
N VAL A 116 -1.16 1.26 7.07
CA VAL A 116 -0.15 0.67 7.96
C VAL A 116 0.71 1.79 8.52
N TRP A 117 0.31 2.31 9.68
CA TRP A 117 0.77 3.60 10.16
C TRP A 117 0.76 3.70 11.69
N ASP A 118 1.86 4.19 12.24
CA ASP A 118 2.10 4.39 13.67
C ASP A 118 1.45 5.65 14.27
N GLY A 119 0.66 6.38 13.48
CA GLY A 119 0.04 7.63 13.90
C GLY A 119 0.97 8.84 13.89
N GLN A 120 2.24 8.68 13.50
CA GLN A 120 3.25 9.75 13.53
C GLN A 120 3.26 10.57 12.23
N PRO A 121 3.70 11.85 12.27
CA PRO A 121 3.84 12.66 11.06
C PRO A 121 4.69 12.01 9.97
N ALA A 122 4.46 12.41 8.72
CA ALA A 122 5.26 11.96 7.59
C ALA A 122 6.72 12.41 7.74
N ARG A 123 7.68 11.57 7.31
CA ARG A 123 9.12 11.92 7.25
C ARG A 123 9.43 12.88 6.08
N GLY A 124 8.50 13.03 5.15
CA GLY A 124 8.59 13.87 3.95
C GLY A 124 7.29 13.80 3.17
N TYR A 125 7.14 14.68 2.17
CA TYR A 125 5.93 14.76 1.35
C TYR A 125 5.62 13.45 0.62
N GLY A 126 4.34 13.09 0.57
CA GLY A 126 3.86 11.85 -0.04
C GLY A 126 4.01 10.62 0.86
N GLY A 127 4.31 10.83 2.15
CA GLY A 127 4.34 9.75 3.14
C GLY A 127 2.94 9.36 3.61
N THR A 128 2.84 8.24 4.35
CA THR A 128 1.57 7.67 4.81
C THR A 128 0.68 8.67 5.56
N ALA A 129 1.24 9.57 6.38
CA ALA A 129 0.44 10.57 7.08
C ALA A 129 -0.23 11.57 6.12
N ASP A 130 0.44 11.95 5.03
CA ASP A 130 -0.14 12.84 4.02
C ASP A 130 -1.23 12.12 3.24
N VAL A 131 -1.05 10.82 2.95
CA VAL A 131 -2.09 9.99 2.30
C VAL A 131 -3.31 9.80 3.22
N VAL A 132 -3.10 9.64 4.53
CA VAL A 132 -4.19 9.60 5.52
C VAL A 132 -4.93 10.94 5.56
N GLN A 133 -4.23 12.07 5.50
CA GLN A 133 -4.87 13.37 5.42
C GLN A 133 -5.67 13.52 4.12
N ALA A 134 -5.08 13.15 2.98
CA ALA A 134 -5.78 13.16 1.70
C ALA A 134 -7.04 12.27 1.74
N ALA A 135 -6.98 11.08 2.32
CA ALA A 135 -8.16 10.22 2.45
C ALA A 135 -9.30 10.89 3.22
N ARG A 136 -8.98 11.63 4.29
CA ARG A 136 -9.97 12.40 5.05
C ARG A 136 -10.57 13.53 4.20
N ASP A 137 -9.75 14.22 3.42
CA ASP A 137 -10.22 15.28 2.52
C ASP A 137 -11.15 14.72 1.42
N PHE A 138 -10.91 13.47 0.99
CA PHE A 138 -11.78 12.71 0.08
C PHE A 138 -12.99 12.06 0.78
N ASN A 139 -13.20 12.28 2.08
CA ASN A 139 -14.22 11.64 2.91
C ASN A 139 -14.19 10.10 2.88
N LYS A 140 -13.00 9.52 2.74
CA LYS A 140 -12.79 8.08 2.78
C LYS A 140 -12.55 7.62 4.22
N PRO A 141 -13.23 6.55 4.69
CA PRO A 141 -12.89 5.91 5.95
C PRO A 141 -11.42 5.51 5.96
N VAL A 142 -10.75 5.70 7.11
CA VAL A 142 -9.35 5.30 7.29
C VAL A 142 -9.29 4.23 8.38
N ARG A 143 -8.84 3.03 7.99
CA ARG A 143 -8.54 1.93 8.89
C ARG A 143 -7.04 1.88 9.15
N THR A 144 -6.64 2.25 10.36
CA THR A 144 -5.24 2.18 10.78
C THR A 144 -4.88 0.76 11.24
N ILE A 145 -3.79 0.22 10.68
CA ILE A 145 -3.24 -1.09 11.04
C ILE A 145 -1.87 -0.85 11.70
N TRP A 146 -1.82 -0.95 13.03
CA TRP A 146 -0.60 -0.85 13.81
C TRP A 146 -0.72 -1.69 15.09
N PRO A 147 -0.39 -3.00 15.03
CA PRO A 147 -0.57 -3.92 16.14
C PRO A 147 0.41 -3.63 17.28
N SER A 148 0.03 -4.04 18.49
CA SER A 148 0.90 -3.94 19.67
C SER A 148 2.22 -4.66 19.43
N GLY A 149 3.35 -4.01 19.77
CA GLY A 149 4.69 -4.53 19.53
C GLY A 149 5.28 -4.17 18.16
N ALA A 150 4.50 -3.56 17.25
CA ALA A 150 5.03 -2.99 16.02
C ALA A 150 5.95 -1.80 16.32
N ALA A 151 7.09 -1.74 15.62
CA ALA A 151 8.05 -0.67 15.73
C ALA A 151 8.34 -0.06 14.36
N ARG A 152 8.58 1.25 14.34
CA ARG A 152 9.06 1.93 13.14
C ARG A 152 10.55 1.64 12.96
N GLY A 153 10.97 1.39 11.71
CA GLY A 153 12.38 1.31 11.32
C GLY A 153 13.09 2.66 11.28
#